data_AF-A0AA43Q611-F1
#
_entry.id   AF-A0AA43Q611-F1
#
_cell.length_a   1.000
_cell.length_b   1.000
_cell.length_c   1.000
_cell.angle_alpha   90.00
_cell.angle_beta   90.00
_cell.angle_gamma   90.00
#
_symmetry.space_group_name_H-M   'P 1'
#
loop_
_entity.id
_entity.type
_entity.pdbx_description
1 polymer ?
#
loop_
_entity_poly.entity_id
_entity_poly.type
_entity_poly.pdbx_seq_one_letter_code
_entity_poly.pdbx_strand_id
1 'polypeptide(L)'
;MNKKYCLHKGFTLVEMTVVLLLITLLASVAVRETAELGFQTRYEQTRERLEIIKQAILGNPRQIINGQQAVSGFVADMGRLPYTLRELLEDYDCDGPSVDGNGDTNFTNDGGCPWTLDSTYNSGLGSGWRGPYLTVSGSPADNDALTDGWGNLGTGVTDQSYGWSYTVASNNLAIQSAGKNQAFNPADIGYDEDFPKAQPYLFASDWLVDISNGISVNFIKSTRGTLLAKSFCMDTSKTTKASCVASATWIGNCNIAGHYNNDSCVAVTTPTQGIWGYCSDGVSTSVTACTAASGIWGYCSDGLSTTSAACTAAKGIWAEKGFGCSDQSNTTKATCEAAGKTWYACSDGTSTTTTACSAANGTWSISTNNIPNPSVLGLPICMKVFYRKADSTIGMLISDGDITNDVDGNVLFDPNIIIANGSPQTIRFTNFRDSASTIAIPATPLNIPIGSNAIGIYQYDGTSCNATTTFYPAEHLNPIQVDFHSNTTLPVINW
;
A
#
# COMPACT_ATOMS: atom_id res chain seq x y z
N MET A 1 -2.84 4.47 107.72
CA MET A 1 -2.84 5.28 106.49
C MET A 1 -1.49 5.10 105.79
N ASN A 2 -1.43 4.22 104.79
CA ASN A 2 -0.22 3.97 104.00
C ASN A 2 -0.02 5.12 103.01
N LYS A 3 0.94 6.01 103.27
CA LYS A 3 1.41 6.99 102.29
C LYS A 3 2.22 6.24 101.21
N LYS A 4 1.62 6.06 100.04
CA LYS A 4 2.34 5.73 98.80
C LYS A 4 3.23 6.92 98.44
N TYR A 5 4.54 6.75 98.49
CA TYR A 5 5.47 7.67 97.83
C TYR A 5 5.59 7.23 96.38
N CYS A 6 5.13 8.06 95.43
CA CYS A 6 5.44 7.89 94.01
C CYS A 6 6.93 8.15 93.80
N LEU A 7 7.69 7.09 93.50
CA LEU A 7 9.04 7.20 92.96
C LEU A 7 8.91 7.83 91.56
N HIS A 8 9.13 9.15 91.45
CA HIS A 8 9.49 9.73 90.16
C HIS A 8 10.90 9.25 89.85
N LYS A 9 11.01 8.19 89.04
CA LYS A 9 12.28 7.79 88.43
C LYS A 9 12.66 8.90 87.45
N GLY A 10 13.49 9.84 87.90
CA GLY A 10 14.14 10.80 87.01
C GLY A 10 15.04 10.03 86.05
N PHE A 11 14.88 10.30 84.75
CA PHE A 11 15.75 9.78 83.71
C PHE A 11 17.21 10.08 84.06
N THR A 12 18.07 9.08 84.05
CA THR A 12 19.49 9.30 84.30
C THR A 12 20.13 9.92 83.05
N LEU A 13 21.18 10.72 83.23
CA LEU A 13 21.94 11.31 82.12
C LEU A 13 22.37 10.24 81.10
N VAL A 14 22.77 9.07 81.59
CA VAL A 14 23.18 7.91 80.77
C VAL A 14 22.04 7.39 79.91
N GLU A 15 20.83 7.32 80.45
CA GLU A 15 19.64 6.86 79.73
C GLU A 15 19.26 7.82 78.59
N MET A 16 19.36 9.13 78.84
CA MET A 16 19.17 10.14 77.80
C MET A 16 20.26 10.07 76.71
N THR A 17 21.52 9.82 77.07
CA THR A 17 22.59 9.68 76.07
C THR A 17 22.44 8.43 75.20
N VAL A 18 21.98 7.31 75.77
CA VAL A 18 21.76 6.06 75.03
C VAL A 18 20.59 6.21 74.07
N VAL A 19 19.49 6.85 74.52
CA VAL A 19 18.32 7.11 73.65
C VAL A 19 18.69 8.02 72.49
N LEU A 20 19.46 9.09 72.73
CA LEU A 20 19.92 9.96 71.65
C LEU A 20 20.81 9.23 70.65
N LEU A 21 21.71 8.36 71.12
CA LEU A 21 22.54 7.53 70.24
C LEU A 21 21.72 6.54 69.40
N LEU A 22 20.68 5.94 69.97
CA LEU A 22 19.78 5.05 69.23
C LEU A 22 18.93 5.82 68.20
N ILE A 23 18.43 7.00 68.54
CA ILE A 23 17.67 7.84 67.62
C ILE A 23 18.54 8.30 66.45
N THR A 24 19.79 8.70 66.68
CA THR A 24 20.69 9.12 65.59
C THR A 24 21.06 7.97 64.66
N LEU A 25 21.26 6.76 65.18
CA LEU A 25 21.46 5.56 64.37
C LEU A 25 20.23 5.22 63.53
N LEU A 26 19.04 5.20 64.14
CA LEU A 26 17.78 4.91 63.44
C LEU A 26 17.47 5.98 62.38
N ALA A 27 17.68 7.25 62.70
CA ALA A 27 17.53 8.35 61.75
C ALA A 27 18.50 8.21 60.56
N SER A 28 19.75 7.80 60.82
CA SER A 28 20.75 7.59 59.75
C SER A 28 20.35 6.46 58.80
N VAL A 29 19.78 5.37 59.31
CA VAL A 29 19.26 4.27 58.47
C VAL A 29 18.05 4.77 57.66
N ALA A 30 17.11 5.45 58.31
CA ALA A 30 15.93 5.99 57.64
C ALA A 30 16.28 6.95 56.50
N VAL A 31 17.26 7.84 56.68
CA VAL A 31 17.70 8.78 55.63
C VAL A 31 18.29 8.05 54.42
N ARG A 32 19.12 7.01 54.63
CA ARG A 32 19.71 6.23 53.53
C ARG A 32 18.64 5.54 52.68
N GLU A 33 17.66 4.91 53.32
CA GLU A 33 16.55 4.26 52.63
C GLU A 33 15.70 5.26 51.83
N THR A 34 15.44 6.46 52.37
CA THR A 34 14.66 7.48 51.64
C THR A 34 15.37 8.02 50.40
N ALA A 35 16.71 8.06 50.40
CA ALA A 35 17.48 8.50 49.24
C ALA A 35 17.40 7.50 48.08
N GLU A 36 17.51 6.20 48.39
CA GLU A 36 17.41 5.12 47.41
C GLU A 36 16.03 5.06 46.74
N LEU A 37 14.95 5.27 47.51
CA LEU A 37 13.60 5.39 46.96
C LEU A 37 13.46 6.57 45.99
N GLY A 38 14.10 7.70 46.32
CA GLY A 38 14.14 8.86 45.43
C GLY A 38 14.85 8.58 44.12
N PHE A 39 15.97 7.84 44.15
CA PHE A 39 16.72 7.46 42.96
C PHE A 39 15.95 6.47 42.08
N GLN A 40 15.32 5.47 42.69
CA GLN A 40 14.47 4.53 41.97
C GLN A 40 13.30 5.23 41.28
N THR A 41 12.66 6.18 41.96
CA THR A 41 11.55 6.96 41.39
C THR A 41 11.99 7.74 40.15
N ARG A 42 13.15 8.40 40.21
CA ARG A 42 13.69 9.18 39.07
C ARG A 42 14.07 8.27 37.90
N TYR A 43 14.67 7.13 38.18
CA TYR A 43 14.97 6.13 37.16
C TYR A 43 13.68 5.64 36.47
N GLU A 44 12.64 5.33 37.23
CA GLU A 44 11.34 4.92 36.69
C GLU A 44 10.70 6.04 35.85
N GLN A 45 10.78 7.29 36.29
CA GLN A 45 10.33 8.46 35.53
C GLN A 45 11.09 8.61 34.20
N THR A 46 12.42 8.46 34.20
CA THR A 46 13.21 8.49 32.96
C THR A 46 12.77 7.40 31.99
N ARG A 47 12.57 6.17 32.49
CA ARG A 47 12.07 5.05 31.67
C ARG A 47 10.69 5.32 31.09
N GLU A 48 9.78 5.85 31.91
CA GLU A 48 8.42 6.20 31.47
C GLU A 48 8.44 7.30 30.41
N ARG A 49 9.23 8.36 30.61
CA ARG A 49 9.38 9.45 29.63
C ARG A 49 9.94 8.95 28.30
N LEU A 50 10.95 8.09 28.33
CA LEU A 50 11.52 7.49 27.13
C LEU A 50 10.49 6.65 26.35
N GLU A 51 9.64 5.91 27.07
CA GLU A 51 8.58 5.12 26.44
C GLU A 51 7.49 6.02 25.84
N ILE A 52 7.14 7.12 26.50
CA ILE A 52 6.22 8.13 25.96
C ILE A 52 6.80 8.79 24.70
N ILE A 53 8.11 9.11 24.67
CA ILE A 53 8.81 9.61 23.48
C ILE A 53 8.71 8.59 22.34
N LYS A 54 8.99 7.31 22.62
CA LYS A 54 8.88 6.23 21.64
C LYS A 54 7.47 6.12 21.05
N GLN A 55 6.45 6.19 21.90
CA GLN A 55 5.05 6.14 21.48
C GLN A 55 4.63 7.38 20.68
N ALA A 56 5.19 8.56 20.97
CA ALA A 56 4.95 9.74 20.14
C ALA A 56 5.56 9.62 18.75
N ILE A 57 6.75 8.99 18.65
CA ILE A 57 7.44 8.77 17.36
C ILE A 57 6.71 7.71 16.52
N LEU A 58 6.43 6.54 17.10
CA LEU A 58 5.90 5.38 16.37
C LEU A 58 4.37 5.26 16.38
N GLY A 59 3.70 6.03 17.23
CA GLY A 59 2.29 5.84 17.56
C GLY A 59 2.06 4.78 18.63
N ASN A 60 0.79 4.60 19.00
CA ASN A 60 0.40 3.60 20.00
C ASN A 60 0.00 2.29 19.32
N PRO A 61 0.84 1.24 19.36
CA PRO A 61 0.53 -0.03 18.70
C PRO A 61 -0.62 -0.80 19.38
N ARG A 62 -1.01 -0.42 20.59
CA ARG A 62 -2.13 -1.05 21.33
C ARG A 62 -3.48 -0.42 21.01
N GLN A 63 -3.48 0.71 20.32
CA GLN A 63 -4.71 1.36 19.93
C GLN A 63 -5.32 0.59 18.75
N ILE A 64 -6.45 -0.05 18.99
CA ILE A 64 -7.21 -0.76 17.95
C ILE A 64 -8.46 0.06 17.67
N ILE A 65 -8.60 0.54 16.43
CA ILE A 65 -9.78 1.25 15.96
C ILE A 65 -10.47 0.31 14.96
N ASN A 66 -11.75 -0.01 15.20
CA ASN A 66 -12.54 -0.90 14.34
C ASN A 66 -11.90 -2.28 14.06
N GLY A 67 -11.13 -2.81 15.01
CA GLY A 67 -10.47 -4.12 14.87
C GLY A 67 -9.14 -4.09 14.10
N GLN A 68 -8.69 -2.92 13.65
CA GLN A 68 -7.37 -2.72 13.04
C GLN A 68 -6.48 -1.89 13.97
N GLN A 69 -5.19 -2.19 13.98
CA GLN A 69 -4.21 -1.42 14.74
C GLN A 69 -4.14 -0.01 14.14
N ALA A 70 -4.39 1.01 14.95
CA ALA A 70 -4.32 2.39 14.51
C ALA A 70 -2.86 2.74 14.19
N VAL A 71 -2.64 3.33 13.02
CA VAL A 71 -1.34 3.92 12.68
C VAL A 71 -1.38 5.40 12.99
N SER A 72 -0.46 5.86 13.82
CA SER A 72 -0.37 7.25 14.28
C SER A 72 1.07 7.59 14.64
N GLY A 73 1.31 8.83 15.08
CA GLY A 73 2.62 9.27 15.56
C GLY A 73 3.43 10.00 14.50
N PHE A 74 4.55 10.57 14.94
CA PHE A 74 5.39 11.45 14.13
C PHE A 74 5.78 10.82 12.79
N VAL A 75 6.29 9.59 12.80
CA VAL A 75 6.74 8.91 11.58
C VAL A 75 5.60 8.69 10.60
N ALA A 76 4.41 8.33 11.09
CA ALA A 76 3.26 8.05 10.25
C ALA A 76 2.81 9.30 9.47
N ASP A 77 3.00 10.49 10.04
CA ASP A 77 2.60 11.77 9.45
C ASP A 77 3.73 12.45 8.66
N MET A 78 4.98 12.26 9.09
CA MET A 78 6.17 12.94 8.54
C MET A 78 6.97 12.10 7.55
N GLY A 79 6.91 10.77 7.65
CA GLY A 79 7.72 9.86 6.84
C GLY A 79 9.21 9.79 7.21
N ARG A 80 9.61 10.38 8.34
CA ARG A 80 10.97 10.34 8.91
C ARG A 80 10.94 10.33 10.43
N LEU A 81 12.08 10.04 11.05
CA LEU A 81 12.32 10.32 12.46
C LEU A 81 12.44 11.84 12.70
N PRO A 82 12.11 12.32 13.91
CA PRO A 82 12.34 13.71 14.25
C PRO A 82 13.84 14.00 14.32
N TYR A 83 14.26 15.18 13.90
CA TYR A 83 15.63 15.67 14.04
C TYR A 83 15.96 16.02 15.50
N THR A 84 14.97 16.46 16.27
CA THR A 84 15.07 16.77 17.70
C THR A 84 13.78 16.43 18.44
N LEU A 85 13.83 16.32 19.77
CA LEU A 85 12.61 16.04 20.56
C LEU A 85 11.59 17.18 20.50
N ARG A 86 12.02 18.41 20.19
CA ARG A 86 11.14 19.58 20.06
C ARG A 86 10.10 19.41 18.97
N GLU A 87 10.39 18.71 17.88
CA GLU A 87 9.43 18.41 16.81
C GLU A 87 8.23 17.57 17.30
N LEU A 88 8.38 16.86 18.42
CA LEU A 88 7.27 16.14 19.05
C LEU A 88 6.31 17.09 19.77
N LEU A 89 6.72 18.31 20.11
CA LEU A 89 5.97 19.27 20.91
C LEU A 89 5.38 20.40 20.09
N GLU A 90 6.04 20.81 19.01
CA GLU A 90 5.59 21.89 18.14
C GLU A 90 6.05 21.71 16.69
N ASP A 91 5.38 22.41 15.79
CA ASP A 91 5.73 22.46 14.38
C ASP A 91 7.02 23.28 14.21
N TYR A 92 8.15 22.58 14.06
CA TYR A 92 9.48 23.19 14.17
C TYR A 92 10.48 22.55 13.21
N ASP A 93 11.14 23.38 12.40
CA ASP A 93 12.32 23.07 11.58
C ASP A 93 12.26 21.74 10.79
N CYS A 94 11.50 21.77 9.70
CA CYS A 94 11.22 20.57 8.92
C CYS A 94 12.27 20.22 7.86
N ASP A 95 13.13 21.18 7.52
CA ASP A 95 14.27 21.00 6.61
C ASP A 95 15.49 20.43 7.34
N GLY A 96 15.45 20.40 8.68
CA GLY A 96 16.49 19.87 9.53
C GLY A 96 17.59 20.89 9.83
N PRO A 97 18.64 20.49 10.56
CA PRO A 97 19.65 21.42 11.02
C PRO A 97 20.32 22.11 9.82
N SER A 98 20.20 23.43 9.76
CA SER A 98 20.91 24.24 8.78
C SER A 98 22.30 24.57 9.30
N VAL A 99 23.28 24.63 8.41
CA VAL A 99 24.63 25.08 8.77
C VAL A 99 24.68 26.57 8.51
N ASP A 100 24.90 27.37 9.54
CA ASP A 100 25.01 28.82 9.36
C ASP A 100 26.32 29.21 8.65
N GLY A 101 26.46 30.49 8.30
CA GLY A 101 27.66 31.02 7.64
C GLY A 101 28.95 30.89 8.45
N ASN A 102 28.86 30.48 9.72
CA ASN A 102 30.00 30.27 10.61
C ASN A 102 30.37 28.78 10.75
N GLY A 103 29.62 27.87 10.13
CA GLY A 103 29.85 26.43 10.20
C GLY A 103 29.20 25.76 11.41
N ASP A 104 28.37 26.47 12.18
CA ASP A 104 27.61 25.88 13.28
C ASP A 104 26.32 25.27 12.74
N THR A 105 26.02 24.04 13.16
CA THR A 105 24.72 23.40 12.91
C THR A 105 23.70 24.05 13.83
N ASN A 106 22.90 24.94 13.28
CA ASN A 106 21.83 25.61 13.99
C ASN A 106 20.49 25.11 13.44
N PHE A 107 19.59 24.79 14.35
CA PHE A 107 18.20 24.61 14.00
C PHE A 107 17.60 26.01 13.83
N THR A 108 17.34 26.38 12.59
CA THR A 108 16.77 27.67 12.25
C THR A 108 15.25 27.55 12.30
N ASN A 109 14.56 28.56 12.84
CA ASN A 109 13.10 28.69 12.67
C ASN A 109 12.79 29.02 11.19
N ASP A 110 13.08 28.11 10.26
CA ASP A 110 12.95 28.31 8.81
C ASP A 110 11.52 28.05 8.29
N GLY A 111 10.60 27.79 9.22
CA GLY A 111 9.19 27.52 8.93
C GLY A 111 8.82 26.10 9.32
N GLY A 112 7.62 25.94 9.88
CA GLY A 112 7.03 24.64 10.13
C GLY A 112 6.65 23.93 8.83
N CYS A 113 6.32 22.65 8.92
CA CYS A 113 5.81 21.82 7.84
C CYS A 113 4.36 21.46 8.16
N PRO A 114 3.42 22.39 8.01
CA PRO A 114 2.03 22.13 8.37
C PRO A 114 1.50 20.93 7.59
N TRP A 115 0.62 20.16 8.22
CA TRP A 115 -0.09 19.07 7.56
C TRP A 115 -0.79 19.56 6.29
N THR A 116 -0.41 18.98 5.14
CA THR A 116 -0.99 19.29 3.84
C THR A 116 -1.47 18.02 3.15
N LEU A 117 -2.57 18.12 2.41
CA LEU A 117 -3.04 17.04 1.55
C LEU A 117 -2.24 17.03 0.24
N ASP A 118 -1.95 15.82 -0.25
CA ASP A 118 -1.26 15.60 -1.51
C ASP A 118 -2.05 16.16 -2.70
N SER A 119 -1.52 17.23 -3.26
CA SER A 119 -2.01 17.82 -4.52
C SER A 119 -1.20 17.38 -5.74
N THR A 120 -0.04 16.73 -5.54
CA THR A 120 0.86 16.34 -6.63
C THR A 120 0.33 15.10 -7.34
N TYR A 121 -0.10 14.10 -6.59
CA TYR A 121 -0.62 12.86 -7.15
C TYR A 121 -2.11 12.62 -6.89
N ASN A 122 -2.75 13.51 -6.13
CA ASN A 122 -4.12 13.34 -5.66
C ASN A 122 -4.33 11.95 -5.01
N SER A 123 -3.33 11.49 -4.24
CA SER A 123 -3.35 10.17 -3.60
C SER A 123 -4.34 10.07 -2.44
N GLY A 124 -4.87 11.21 -1.98
CA GLY A 124 -5.68 11.30 -0.76
C GLY A 124 -4.86 11.16 0.52
N LEU A 125 -3.53 11.05 0.43
CA LEU A 125 -2.64 11.13 1.58
C LEU A 125 -2.43 12.58 1.99
N GLY A 126 -2.09 12.79 3.25
CA GLY A 126 -1.49 14.04 3.71
C GLY A 126 -0.13 13.79 4.33
N SER A 127 0.72 14.80 4.33
CA SER A 127 2.05 14.77 4.92
C SER A 127 2.36 16.08 5.63
N GLY A 128 3.29 16.01 6.58
CA GLY A 128 3.70 17.14 7.41
C GLY A 128 3.26 16.95 8.86
N TRP A 129 3.55 17.95 9.67
CA TRP A 129 3.30 17.95 11.10
C TRP A 129 1.81 18.10 11.38
N ARG A 130 1.24 17.08 12.03
CA ARG A 130 -0.20 17.01 12.31
C ARG A 130 -0.57 17.30 13.76
N GLY A 131 0.39 17.47 14.64
CA GLY A 131 0.08 17.94 15.98
C GLY A 131 1.24 17.87 16.94
N PRO A 132 1.07 18.45 18.14
CA PRO A 132 1.93 18.08 19.22
C PRO A 132 1.68 16.60 19.50
N TYR A 133 2.67 15.76 19.21
CA TYR A 133 2.67 14.32 19.49
C TYR A 133 2.92 14.04 20.97
N LEU A 134 3.48 15.03 21.68
CA LEU A 134 3.65 15.10 23.12
C LEU A 134 3.11 16.43 23.64
N THR A 135 2.61 16.42 24.87
CA THR A 135 2.18 17.63 25.57
C THR A 135 3.05 17.86 26.78
N VAL A 136 3.43 19.13 26.97
CA VAL A 136 4.23 19.59 28.11
C VAL A 136 3.47 20.72 28.82
N SER A 137 3.77 20.93 30.09
CA SER A 137 3.11 21.97 30.90
C SER A 137 3.66 23.38 30.66
N GLY A 138 4.88 23.49 30.13
CA GLY A 138 5.59 24.75 29.87
C GLY A 138 5.67 25.10 28.38
N SER A 139 6.53 26.05 28.02
CA SER A 139 6.81 26.35 26.62
C SER A 139 7.73 25.28 26.03
N PRO A 140 7.48 24.74 24.82
CA PRO A 140 8.43 23.86 24.13
C PRO A 140 9.80 24.51 23.89
N ALA A 141 9.89 25.85 23.94
CA ALA A 141 11.15 26.57 23.82
C ALA A 141 12.00 26.56 25.11
N ASP A 142 11.42 26.16 26.24
CA ASP A 142 12.14 26.11 27.52
C ASP A 142 13.06 24.89 27.55
N ASN A 143 14.29 25.05 28.07
CA ASN A 143 15.29 23.97 28.10
C ASN A 143 14.95 22.82 29.06
N ASP A 144 13.87 22.97 29.85
CA ASP A 144 13.35 21.99 30.78
C ASP A 144 12.01 21.36 30.36
N ALA A 145 11.54 21.63 29.13
CA ALA A 145 10.21 21.20 28.69
C ALA A 145 10.03 19.67 28.69
N LEU A 146 11.08 18.90 28.34
CA LEU A 146 11.03 17.43 28.27
C LEU A 146 12.30 16.78 28.88
N THR A 147 12.66 17.20 30.09
CA THR A 147 13.80 16.63 30.84
C THR A 147 13.64 15.13 31.11
N ASP A 148 14.68 14.49 31.63
CA ASP A 148 14.58 13.16 32.25
C ASP A 148 14.24 13.24 33.76
N GLY A 149 14.08 12.09 34.44
CA GLY A 149 13.77 12.07 35.87
C GLY A 149 14.88 12.67 36.77
N TRP A 150 16.09 12.85 36.23
CA TRP A 150 17.22 13.46 36.94
C TRP A 150 17.25 14.98 36.81
N GLY A 151 16.47 15.54 35.88
CA GLY A 151 16.41 16.97 35.60
C GLY A 151 17.60 17.44 34.77
N ASN A 152 18.14 16.57 33.90
CA ASN A 152 19.13 16.97 32.92
C ASN A 152 18.50 18.01 31.98
N LEU A 153 19.15 19.17 31.87
CA LEU A 153 18.67 20.33 31.11
C LEU A 153 19.43 20.45 29.79
N GLY A 154 18.77 21.01 28.78
CA GLY A 154 19.45 21.30 27.54
C GLY A 154 20.57 22.32 27.70
N THR A 155 21.70 22.12 27.01
CA THR A 155 22.84 23.06 27.04
C THR A 155 22.58 24.29 26.17
N GLY A 156 21.69 25.17 26.65
CA GLY A 156 21.32 26.42 25.96
C GLY A 156 20.12 26.28 25.03
N VAL A 157 19.79 27.36 24.30
CA VAL A 157 18.62 27.44 23.41
C VAL A 157 18.77 26.65 22.10
N THR A 158 19.97 26.15 21.82
CA THR A 158 20.28 25.30 20.66
C THR A 158 20.06 23.82 20.95
N ASP A 159 20.01 23.40 22.22
CA ASP A 159 19.67 22.04 22.62
C ASP A 159 18.15 21.86 22.67
N GLN A 160 17.63 21.29 21.60
CA GLN A 160 16.21 21.02 21.38
C GLN A 160 15.84 19.58 21.72
N SER A 161 16.75 18.88 22.38
CA SER A 161 16.55 17.54 22.92
C SER A 161 16.53 17.53 24.44
N TYR A 162 16.46 18.71 25.10
CA TYR A 162 16.15 18.86 26.52
C TYR A 162 17.09 18.07 27.46
N GLY A 163 18.39 18.01 27.13
CA GLY A 163 19.39 17.30 27.92
C GLY A 163 19.50 15.80 27.65
N TRP A 164 18.69 15.25 26.73
CA TRP A 164 18.87 13.90 26.21
C TRP A 164 19.99 13.90 25.15
N SER A 165 20.90 12.93 25.23
CA SER A 165 21.78 12.63 24.10
C SER A 165 20.91 12.04 22.99
N TYR A 166 20.80 12.73 21.86
CA TYR A 166 19.90 12.41 20.77
C TYR A 166 20.67 12.39 19.45
N THR A 167 20.60 11.28 18.72
CA THR A 167 21.28 11.17 17.42
C THR A 167 20.50 10.25 16.50
N VAL A 168 20.16 10.76 15.32
CA VAL A 168 19.58 9.96 14.23
C VAL A 168 20.69 9.66 13.22
N ALA A 169 20.96 8.37 12.98
CA ALA A 169 21.95 7.93 12.02
C ALA A 169 21.49 6.67 11.30
N SER A 170 21.56 6.66 9.97
CA SER A 170 21.17 5.50 9.13
C SER A 170 19.76 4.98 9.46
N ASN A 171 18.79 5.88 9.64
CA ASN A 171 17.40 5.57 10.03
C ASN A 171 17.23 4.90 11.41
N ASN A 172 18.28 4.86 12.24
CA ASN A 172 18.19 4.45 13.64
C ASN A 172 18.23 5.69 14.53
N LEU A 173 17.52 5.64 15.66
CA LEU A 173 17.59 6.67 16.70
C LEU A 173 18.34 6.11 17.91
N ALA A 174 19.44 6.77 18.24
CA ALA A 174 20.09 6.66 19.54
C ALA A 174 19.60 7.79 20.45
N ILE A 175 19.08 7.43 21.62
CA ILE A 175 18.60 8.38 22.63
C ILE A 175 19.00 7.89 24.03
N GLN A 176 19.61 8.74 24.84
CA GLN A 176 20.09 8.42 26.20
C GLN A 176 19.91 9.57 27.20
N SER A 177 19.59 9.21 28.43
CA SER A 177 19.67 10.04 29.64
C SER A 177 21.01 9.79 30.31
N ALA A 178 21.68 10.87 30.76
CA ALA A 178 22.97 10.82 31.43
C ALA A 178 22.92 10.34 32.90
N GLY A 179 21.76 9.82 33.34
CA GLY A 179 21.60 9.36 34.72
C GLY A 179 21.80 10.46 35.78
N LYS A 180 22.10 10.01 37.00
CA LYS A 180 22.21 10.86 38.21
C LYS A 180 23.43 11.77 38.21
N ASN A 181 24.55 11.32 37.65
CA ASN A 181 25.80 12.09 37.62
C ASN A 181 25.79 13.18 36.53
N GLN A 182 24.77 13.20 35.67
CA GLN A 182 24.58 14.15 34.58
C GLN A 182 25.74 14.16 33.57
N ALA A 183 26.43 13.03 33.44
CA ALA A 183 27.59 12.89 32.58
C ALA A 183 27.53 11.60 31.79
N PHE A 184 27.59 11.69 30.46
CA PHE A 184 27.64 10.51 29.60
C PHE A 184 28.99 9.81 29.75
N ASN A 185 28.99 8.62 30.36
CA ASN A 185 30.18 7.81 30.52
C ASN A 185 29.83 6.31 30.52
N PRO A 186 30.35 5.53 29.55
CA PRO A 186 30.01 4.12 29.39
C PRO A 186 30.51 3.23 30.55
N ALA A 187 31.38 3.75 31.42
CA ALA A 187 31.85 3.04 32.61
C ALA A 187 30.93 3.18 33.83
N ASP A 188 29.90 4.03 33.75
CA ASP A 188 28.99 4.26 34.88
C ASP A 188 28.10 3.05 35.15
N ILE A 189 27.70 2.91 36.41
CA ILE A 189 26.92 1.78 36.93
C ILE A 189 25.84 2.28 37.89
N GLY A 190 24.79 1.48 38.09
CA GLY A 190 23.70 1.83 39.00
C GLY A 190 22.92 3.03 38.47
N TYR A 191 22.60 4.00 39.33
CA TYR A 191 21.83 5.19 38.94
C TYR A 191 22.63 6.24 38.17
N ASP A 192 23.96 6.12 38.15
CA ASP A 192 24.83 6.95 37.33
C ASP A 192 24.93 6.39 35.89
N GLU A 193 24.46 5.16 35.63
CA GLU A 193 24.51 4.54 34.30
C GLU A 193 23.61 5.27 33.28
N ASP A 194 24.17 5.56 32.10
CA ASP A 194 23.44 6.10 30.96
C ASP A 194 22.28 5.18 30.56
N PHE A 195 21.06 5.74 30.50
CA PHE A 195 19.85 4.96 30.23
C PHE A 195 19.17 5.37 28.92
N PRO A 196 18.81 4.43 28.03
CA PRO A 196 19.14 3.02 28.08
C PRO A 196 20.60 2.77 27.66
N LYS A 197 21.23 1.79 28.30
CA LYS A 197 22.60 1.37 27.98
C LYS A 197 22.74 0.80 26.57
N ALA A 198 21.74 0.03 26.13
CA ALA A 198 21.73 -0.57 24.79
C ALA A 198 21.30 0.47 23.75
N GLN A 199 22.12 0.66 22.72
CA GLN A 199 21.88 1.58 21.61
C GLN A 199 22.09 0.86 20.26
N PRO A 200 21.38 1.28 19.19
CA PRO A 200 20.34 2.32 19.17
C PRO A 200 19.06 1.87 19.88
N TYR A 201 18.25 2.84 20.35
CA TYR A 201 17.01 2.57 21.05
C TYR A 201 15.83 2.27 20.11
N LEU A 202 15.80 2.93 18.94
CA LEU A 202 14.88 2.61 17.85
C LEU A 202 15.66 2.24 16.60
N PHE A 203 15.24 1.15 15.97
CA PHE A 203 15.83 0.65 14.74
C PHE A 203 15.01 1.07 13.53
N ALA A 204 15.65 1.11 12.37
CA ALA A 204 14.99 1.32 11.08
C ALA A 204 13.79 0.36 10.88
N SER A 205 13.92 -0.90 11.30
CA SER A 205 12.84 -1.90 11.22
C SER A 205 11.62 -1.61 12.09
N ASP A 206 11.73 -0.71 13.08
CA ASP A 206 10.60 -0.35 13.95
C ASP A 206 9.63 0.60 13.26
N TRP A 207 10.08 1.32 12.23
CA TRP A 207 9.32 2.41 11.60
C TRP A 207 9.38 2.43 10.07
N LEU A 208 10.20 1.57 9.47
CA LEU A 208 10.23 1.31 8.04
C LEU A 208 9.72 -0.10 7.74
N VAL A 209 9.10 -0.26 6.57
CA VAL A 209 8.61 -1.52 6.04
C VAL A 209 9.30 -1.80 4.71
N ASP A 210 9.92 -2.97 4.60
CA ASP A 210 10.58 -3.42 3.38
C ASP A 210 9.57 -4.02 2.39
N ILE A 211 9.40 -3.36 1.25
CA ILE A 211 8.56 -3.77 0.14
C ILE A 211 9.36 -4.32 -1.05
N SER A 212 10.66 -4.58 -0.89
CA SER A 212 11.53 -5.14 -1.95
C SER A 212 11.01 -6.47 -2.48
N ASN A 213 10.42 -7.28 -1.60
CA ASN A 213 9.77 -8.54 -1.92
C ASN A 213 8.48 -8.35 -2.74
N GLY A 214 7.95 -7.14 -2.88
CA GLY A 214 6.74 -6.88 -3.63
C GLY A 214 5.44 -7.05 -2.84
N ILE A 215 4.36 -6.48 -3.37
CA ILE A 215 3.04 -6.42 -2.73
C ILE A 215 2.07 -7.32 -3.50
N SER A 216 1.33 -8.15 -2.77
CA SER A 216 0.37 -9.09 -3.36
C SER A 216 -1.04 -8.53 -3.35
N VAL A 217 -1.70 -8.60 -4.50
CA VAL A 217 -3.07 -8.16 -4.71
C VAL A 217 -3.91 -9.32 -5.24
N ASN A 218 -5.01 -9.62 -4.55
CA ASN A 218 -6.02 -10.57 -4.97
C ASN A 218 -7.09 -9.86 -5.78
N PHE A 219 -7.32 -10.33 -7.00
CA PHE A 219 -8.36 -9.83 -7.88
C PHE A 219 -9.47 -10.86 -8.02
N ILE A 220 -10.73 -10.39 -7.98
CA ILE A 220 -11.90 -11.17 -8.40
C ILE A 220 -12.57 -10.44 -9.56
N LYS A 221 -12.17 -10.79 -10.78
CA LYS A 221 -12.73 -10.15 -11.98
C LYS A 221 -13.90 -10.94 -12.52
N SER A 222 -15.06 -10.30 -12.68
CA SER A 222 -16.20 -10.85 -13.44
C SER A 222 -15.78 -11.17 -14.88
N THR A 223 -16.30 -12.28 -15.42
CA THR A 223 -16.10 -12.76 -16.79
C THR A 223 -16.59 -11.74 -17.82
N ARG A 224 -15.83 -10.67 -18.07
CA ARG A 224 -15.95 -9.95 -19.35
C ARG A 224 -15.46 -10.89 -20.44
N GLY A 225 -16.39 -11.66 -20.98
CA GLY A 225 -16.35 -12.26 -22.31
C GLY A 225 -15.14 -13.13 -22.62
N THR A 226 -14.96 -14.24 -21.89
CA THR A 226 -14.28 -15.40 -22.50
C THR A 226 -15.24 -16.02 -23.52
N LEU A 227 -15.24 -15.51 -24.74
CA LEU A 227 -15.71 -16.32 -25.86
C LEU A 227 -14.53 -17.16 -26.35
N LEU A 228 -14.75 -18.47 -26.34
CA LEU A 228 -14.72 -19.31 -27.54
C LEU A 228 -15.29 -20.68 -27.11
N ALA A 229 -16.56 -20.69 -26.69
CA ALA A 229 -17.25 -21.96 -26.62
C ALA A 229 -17.51 -22.40 -28.07
N LYS A 230 -16.82 -23.48 -28.48
CA LYS A 230 -17.25 -24.32 -29.61
C LYS A 230 -18.77 -24.40 -29.56
N SER A 231 -19.46 -24.20 -30.68
CA SER A 231 -20.92 -24.32 -30.66
C SER A 231 -21.26 -25.75 -30.29
N PHE A 232 -22.02 -25.97 -29.22
CA PHE A 232 -22.43 -27.28 -28.77
C PHE A 232 -23.75 -27.20 -28.01
N CYS A 233 -24.47 -28.32 -28.00
CA CYS A 233 -25.62 -28.50 -27.13
C CYS A 233 -25.15 -29.14 -25.83
N MET A 234 -25.70 -28.73 -24.69
CA MET A 234 -25.46 -29.45 -23.42
C MET A 234 -25.87 -30.93 -23.51
N ASP A 235 -26.87 -31.26 -24.36
CA ASP A 235 -27.13 -32.63 -24.79
C ASP A 235 -26.24 -32.98 -25.99
N THR A 236 -25.19 -33.75 -25.74
CA THR A 236 -24.20 -34.19 -26.74
C THR A 236 -24.79 -35.02 -27.89
N SER A 237 -26.02 -35.54 -27.76
CA SER A 237 -26.72 -36.24 -28.83
C SER A 237 -27.29 -35.31 -29.91
N LYS A 238 -27.33 -34.00 -29.66
CA LYS A 238 -27.86 -32.97 -30.57
C LYS A 238 -26.74 -32.18 -31.22
N THR A 239 -26.75 -32.16 -32.55
CA THR A 239 -25.73 -31.48 -33.36
C THR A 239 -26.21 -30.17 -33.98
N THR A 240 -27.48 -29.80 -33.80
CA THR A 240 -28.05 -28.54 -34.31
C THR A 240 -28.76 -27.78 -33.22
N LYS A 241 -28.70 -26.44 -33.29
CA LYS A 241 -29.38 -25.56 -32.33
C LYS A 241 -30.89 -25.81 -32.30
N ALA A 242 -31.51 -25.97 -33.47
CA ALA A 242 -32.94 -26.20 -33.59
C ALA A 242 -33.40 -27.45 -32.83
N SER A 243 -32.60 -28.53 -32.86
CA SER A 243 -32.90 -29.76 -32.11
C SER A 243 -32.52 -29.68 -30.63
N CYS A 244 -31.57 -28.79 -30.28
CA CYS A 244 -31.12 -28.57 -28.91
C CYS A 244 -32.13 -27.76 -28.09
N VAL A 245 -32.53 -26.57 -28.58
CA VAL A 245 -33.34 -25.60 -27.80
C VAL A 245 -34.73 -26.11 -27.40
N ALA A 246 -35.19 -27.22 -27.99
CA ALA A 246 -36.41 -27.90 -27.59
C ALA A 246 -36.28 -28.67 -26.25
N SER A 247 -35.07 -28.99 -25.80
CA SER A 247 -34.84 -29.88 -24.65
C SER A 247 -33.57 -29.60 -23.82
N ALA A 248 -32.67 -28.75 -24.31
CA ALA A 248 -31.39 -28.43 -23.68
C ALA A 248 -30.89 -27.03 -24.06
N THR A 249 -29.90 -26.53 -23.32
CA THR A 249 -29.26 -25.24 -23.59
C THR A 249 -28.24 -25.38 -24.72
N TRP A 250 -28.34 -24.52 -25.73
CA TRP A 250 -27.34 -24.35 -26.76
C TRP A 250 -26.30 -23.32 -26.32
N ILE A 251 -25.02 -23.63 -26.48
CA ILE A 251 -23.90 -22.74 -26.19
C ILE A 251 -23.12 -22.50 -27.48
N GLY A 252 -22.79 -21.25 -27.76
CA GLY A 252 -22.00 -20.84 -28.93
C GLY A 252 -22.85 -20.22 -30.05
N ASN A 253 -22.19 -19.80 -31.13
CA ASN A 253 -22.74 -18.82 -32.09
C ASN A 253 -23.08 -19.40 -33.47
N CYS A 254 -22.71 -20.64 -33.74
CA CYS A 254 -23.17 -21.36 -34.92
C CYS A 254 -24.47 -22.09 -34.58
N ASN A 255 -25.38 -22.21 -35.56
CA ASN A 255 -26.55 -23.09 -35.46
C ASN A 255 -26.21 -24.59 -35.54
N ILE A 256 -24.95 -24.95 -35.82
CA ILE A 256 -24.44 -26.32 -35.94
C ILE A 256 -23.32 -26.52 -34.91
N ALA A 257 -23.30 -27.70 -34.29
CA ALA A 257 -22.33 -28.03 -33.26
C ALA A 257 -20.97 -28.31 -33.91
N GLY A 258 -19.88 -27.97 -33.23
CA GLY A 258 -18.54 -28.19 -33.75
C GLY A 258 -17.81 -26.93 -34.19
N HIS A 259 -18.55 -25.83 -34.40
CA HIS A 259 -18.03 -24.63 -35.06
C HIS A 259 -17.82 -23.49 -34.07
N TYR A 260 -16.72 -22.77 -34.23
CA TYR A 260 -16.25 -21.75 -33.29
C TYR A 260 -16.04 -20.38 -33.95
N ASN A 261 -16.33 -20.24 -35.26
CA ASN A 261 -16.31 -18.96 -35.98
C ASN A 261 -17.30 -18.94 -37.17
N ASN A 262 -17.52 -17.76 -37.73
CA ASN A 262 -18.45 -17.51 -38.84
C ASN A 262 -18.11 -18.34 -40.08
N ASP A 263 -16.89 -18.21 -40.60
CA ASP A 263 -16.48 -18.85 -41.86
C ASP A 263 -16.64 -20.38 -41.81
N SER A 264 -16.20 -21.04 -40.72
CA SER A 264 -16.36 -22.49 -40.55
C SER A 264 -17.82 -22.91 -40.39
N CYS A 265 -18.66 -22.04 -39.83
CA CYS A 265 -20.08 -22.29 -39.71
C CYS A 265 -20.75 -22.17 -41.09
N VAL A 266 -20.61 -21.03 -41.77
CA VAL A 266 -21.28 -20.77 -43.05
C VAL A 266 -20.75 -21.60 -44.21
N ALA A 267 -19.54 -22.16 -44.10
CA ALA A 267 -18.99 -23.12 -45.04
C ALA A 267 -19.77 -24.46 -45.05
N VAL A 268 -20.54 -24.77 -44.00
CA VAL A 268 -21.38 -25.96 -43.97
C VAL A 268 -22.61 -25.74 -44.85
N THR A 269 -22.69 -26.49 -45.95
CA THR A 269 -23.83 -26.45 -46.89
C THR A 269 -24.73 -27.68 -46.79
N THR A 270 -24.30 -28.73 -46.10
CA THR A 270 -25.04 -30.00 -45.93
C THR A 270 -24.83 -30.56 -44.52
N PRO A 271 -25.85 -31.19 -43.87
CA PRO A 271 -27.25 -31.34 -44.30
C PRO A 271 -28.12 -30.09 -44.08
N THR A 272 -27.60 -29.08 -43.37
CA THR A 272 -28.25 -27.79 -43.12
C THR A 272 -27.21 -26.68 -43.30
N GLN A 273 -27.61 -25.56 -43.88
CA GLN A 273 -26.73 -24.41 -44.03
C GLN A 273 -26.34 -23.88 -42.65
N GLY A 274 -25.04 -23.71 -42.42
CA GLY A 274 -24.56 -23.08 -41.19
C GLY A 274 -24.82 -21.58 -41.19
N ILE A 275 -25.26 -21.09 -40.05
CA ILE A 275 -25.67 -19.71 -39.81
C ILE A 275 -24.97 -19.27 -38.53
N TRP A 276 -24.15 -18.22 -38.63
CA TRP A 276 -23.40 -17.66 -37.53
C TRP A 276 -24.05 -16.39 -37.01
N GLY A 277 -24.22 -16.28 -35.70
CA GLY A 277 -24.85 -15.13 -35.05
C GLY A 277 -26.37 -15.23 -34.99
N TYR A 278 -26.96 -14.20 -34.40
CA TYR A 278 -28.37 -14.07 -34.09
C TYR A 278 -28.84 -12.68 -34.51
N CYS A 279 -30.11 -12.57 -34.88
CA CYS A 279 -30.70 -11.26 -35.04
C CYS A 279 -31.03 -10.65 -33.68
N SER A 280 -30.78 -9.35 -33.52
CA SER A 280 -31.13 -8.62 -32.31
C SER A 280 -32.63 -8.61 -31.99
N ASP A 281 -33.48 -8.91 -32.97
CA ASP A 281 -34.93 -9.05 -32.80
C ASP A 281 -35.35 -10.36 -32.09
N GLY A 282 -34.43 -11.33 -31.96
CA GLY A 282 -34.68 -12.64 -31.35
C GLY A 282 -35.56 -13.59 -32.17
N VAL A 283 -35.97 -13.21 -33.39
CA VAL A 283 -36.93 -13.94 -34.24
C VAL A 283 -36.33 -14.30 -35.59
N SER A 284 -35.61 -13.39 -36.23
CA SER A 284 -35.08 -13.58 -37.57
C SER A 284 -33.92 -14.59 -37.58
N THR A 285 -34.05 -15.61 -38.44
CA THR A 285 -33.06 -16.70 -38.57
C THR A 285 -32.09 -16.51 -39.72
N SER A 286 -32.18 -15.39 -40.46
CA SER A 286 -31.23 -15.05 -41.53
C SER A 286 -30.85 -13.58 -41.47
N VAL A 287 -29.65 -13.27 -41.95
CA VAL A 287 -29.16 -11.88 -42.06
C VAL A 287 -30.15 -11.03 -42.85
N THR A 288 -30.60 -11.52 -44.01
CA THR A 288 -31.53 -10.79 -44.89
C THR A 288 -32.86 -10.48 -44.20
N ALA A 289 -33.42 -11.44 -43.46
CA ALA A 289 -34.66 -11.22 -42.70
C ALA A 289 -34.44 -10.23 -41.54
N CYS A 290 -33.29 -10.33 -40.86
CA CYS A 290 -32.92 -9.46 -39.77
C CYS A 290 -32.77 -8.00 -40.21
N THR A 291 -32.02 -7.76 -41.29
CA THR A 291 -31.81 -6.40 -41.82
C THR A 291 -33.13 -5.81 -42.34
N ALA A 292 -34.00 -6.62 -42.95
CA ALA A 292 -35.34 -6.19 -43.37
C ALA A 292 -36.25 -5.82 -42.18
N ALA A 293 -36.05 -6.45 -41.02
CA ALA A 293 -36.73 -6.15 -39.76
C ALA A 293 -36.06 -5.02 -38.96
N SER A 294 -35.07 -4.31 -39.53
CA SER A 294 -34.24 -3.31 -38.85
C SER A 294 -33.46 -3.86 -37.64
N GLY A 295 -33.26 -5.18 -37.56
CA GLY A 295 -32.44 -5.83 -36.57
C GLY A 295 -30.95 -5.80 -36.92
N ILE A 296 -30.11 -5.86 -35.90
CA ILE A 296 -28.66 -5.96 -35.99
C ILE A 296 -28.28 -7.43 -35.89
N TRP A 297 -27.55 -7.93 -36.87
CA TRP A 297 -27.06 -9.30 -36.87
C TRP A 297 -25.71 -9.38 -36.14
N GLY A 298 -25.64 -10.14 -35.05
CA GLY A 298 -24.42 -10.28 -34.26
C GLY A 298 -24.53 -11.38 -33.22
N TYR A 299 -23.60 -11.46 -32.29
CA TYR A 299 -23.61 -12.46 -31.24
C TYR A 299 -23.17 -11.84 -29.92
N CYS A 300 -23.63 -12.41 -28.81
CA CYS A 300 -23.25 -11.93 -27.49
C CYS A 300 -22.00 -12.64 -26.95
N SER A 301 -21.17 -11.90 -26.22
CA SER A 301 -19.97 -12.44 -25.55
C SER A 301 -20.26 -13.40 -24.40
N ASP A 302 -21.49 -13.45 -23.92
CA ASP A 302 -21.91 -14.42 -22.89
C ASP A 302 -22.25 -15.80 -23.49
N GLY A 303 -22.36 -15.91 -24.82
CA GLY A 303 -22.75 -17.14 -25.52
C GLY A 303 -24.17 -17.63 -25.24
N LEU A 304 -24.97 -16.87 -24.50
CA LEU A 304 -26.31 -17.24 -24.00
C LEU A 304 -27.38 -16.26 -24.48
N SER A 305 -27.07 -14.96 -24.53
CA SER A 305 -28.00 -13.93 -24.95
C SER A 305 -28.18 -13.92 -26.47
N THR A 306 -29.43 -13.99 -26.88
CA THR A 306 -29.84 -14.02 -28.30
C THR A 306 -30.25 -12.64 -28.83
N THR A 307 -30.35 -11.63 -27.98
CA THR A 307 -30.67 -10.25 -28.37
C THR A 307 -29.62 -9.27 -27.84
N SER A 308 -29.40 -8.17 -28.55
CA SER A 308 -28.45 -7.13 -28.13
C SER A 308 -28.84 -6.49 -26.79
N ALA A 309 -30.14 -6.30 -26.55
CA ALA A 309 -30.63 -5.78 -25.27
C ALA A 309 -30.38 -6.75 -24.11
N ALA A 310 -30.67 -8.05 -24.29
CA ALA A 310 -30.39 -9.07 -23.27
C ALA A 310 -28.89 -9.21 -23.02
N CYS A 311 -28.09 -9.16 -24.10
CA CYS A 311 -26.63 -9.19 -24.02
C CYS A 311 -26.10 -8.03 -23.18
N THR A 312 -26.56 -6.82 -23.46
CA THR A 312 -26.16 -5.61 -22.71
C THR A 312 -26.62 -5.68 -21.26
N ALA A 313 -27.84 -6.15 -21.00
CA ALA A 313 -28.36 -6.35 -19.64
C ALA A 313 -27.57 -7.41 -18.86
N ALA A 314 -27.10 -8.47 -19.53
CA ALA A 314 -26.21 -9.48 -18.99
C ALA A 314 -24.74 -9.03 -18.90
N LYS A 315 -24.45 -7.75 -19.21
CA LYS A 315 -23.10 -7.17 -19.27
C LYS A 315 -22.18 -7.86 -20.29
N GLY A 316 -22.76 -8.54 -21.28
CA GLY A 316 -22.06 -9.09 -22.44
C GLY A 316 -21.87 -8.05 -23.55
N ILE A 317 -20.96 -8.37 -24.47
CA ILE A 317 -20.58 -7.55 -25.63
C ILE A 317 -21.25 -8.14 -26.87
N TRP A 318 -22.02 -7.32 -27.59
CA TRP A 318 -22.61 -7.71 -28.86
C TRP A 318 -21.59 -7.46 -29.98
N ALA A 319 -21.10 -8.52 -30.63
CA ALA A 319 -20.08 -8.45 -31.68
C ALA A 319 -20.61 -9.01 -33.00
N GLU A 320 -20.27 -8.36 -34.11
CA GLU A 320 -20.80 -8.73 -35.42
C GLU A 320 -19.91 -9.79 -36.13
N LYS A 321 -18.59 -9.75 -35.91
CA LYS A 321 -17.61 -10.57 -36.65
C LYS A 321 -16.50 -11.24 -35.81
N GLY A 322 -16.23 -10.75 -34.61
CA GLY A 322 -15.24 -11.35 -33.70
C GLY A 322 -13.78 -11.06 -34.01
N PHE A 323 -12.90 -11.75 -33.27
CA PHE A 323 -11.45 -11.48 -33.24
C PHE A 323 -10.63 -12.51 -34.01
N GLY A 324 -9.49 -12.07 -34.53
CA GLY A 324 -8.48 -12.91 -35.19
C GLY A 324 -8.69 -13.01 -36.70
N CYS A 325 -8.24 -14.09 -37.32
CA CYS A 325 -8.45 -14.31 -38.74
C CYS A 325 -9.93 -14.60 -39.05
N SER A 326 -10.42 -14.11 -40.19
CA SER A 326 -11.73 -14.52 -40.73
C SER A 326 -11.80 -16.05 -40.87
N ASP A 327 -10.68 -16.69 -41.24
CA ASP A 327 -10.49 -18.13 -41.27
C ASP A 327 -9.49 -18.61 -40.19
N GLN A 328 -10.02 -19.18 -39.13
CA GLN A 328 -9.23 -19.61 -37.97
C GLN A 328 -8.46 -20.92 -38.14
N SER A 329 -8.45 -21.54 -39.33
CA SER A 329 -7.42 -22.53 -39.66
C SER A 329 -6.02 -21.91 -39.69
N ASN A 330 -5.95 -20.58 -39.83
CA ASN A 330 -4.74 -19.78 -39.81
C ASN A 330 -4.53 -19.17 -38.44
N THR A 331 -3.72 -19.83 -37.62
CA THR A 331 -3.51 -19.46 -36.21
C THR A 331 -2.75 -18.16 -36.03
N THR A 332 -2.15 -17.61 -37.10
CA THR A 332 -1.39 -16.36 -37.07
C THR A 332 -1.86 -15.36 -38.10
N LYS A 333 -1.65 -14.06 -37.84
CA LYS A 333 -1.93 -12.99 -38.81
C LYS A 333 -1.20 -13.21 -40.13
N ALA A 334 0.07 -13.63 -40.07
CA ALA A 334 0.85 -13.94 -41.25
C ALA A 334 0.23 -15.07 -42.09
N THR A 335 -0.21 -16.16 -41.44
CA THR A 335 -0.90 -17.25 -42.16
C THR A 335 -2.25 -16.83 -42.71
N CYS A 336 -2.97 -15.96 -42.00
CA CYS A 336 -4.28 -15.44 -42.39
C CYS A 336 -4.17 -14.59 -43.66
N GLU A 337 -3.27 -13.62 -43.65
CA GLU A 337 -3.07 -12.70 -44.77
C GLU A 337 -2.48 -13.44 -45.98
N ALA A 338 -1.58 -14.41 -45.77
CA ALA A 338 -1.04 -15.27 -46.83
C ALA A 338 -2.11 -16.15 -47.49
N ALA A 339 -3.16 -16.54 -46.76
CA ALA A 339 -4.31 -17.27 -47.27
C ALA A 339 -5.36 -16.37 -47.94
N GLY A 340 -5.11 -15.06 -48.07
CA GLY A 340 -6.03 -14.08 -48.64
C GLY A 340 -7.22 -13.75 -47.73
N LYS A 341 -7.07 -13.94 -46.42
CA LYS A 341 -8.11 -13.76 -45.39
C LYS A 341 -7.89 -12.45 -44.62
N THR A 342 -8.94 -11.95 -43.97
CA THR A 342 -8.92 -10.67 -43.24
C THR A 342 -8.67 -10.90 -41.76
N TRP A 343 -7.78 -10.11 -41.15
CA TRP A 343 -7.52 -10.13 -39.71
C TRP A 343 -8.29 -9.03 -38.97
N TYR A 344 -9.07 -9.40 -37.96
CA TYR A 344 -9.86 -8.50 -37.12
C TYR A 344 -9.22 -8.33 -35.74
N ALA A 345 -8.62 -7.15 -35.50
CA ALA A 345 -8.01 -6.81 -34.22
C ALA A 345 -9.01 -6.22 -33.20
N CYS A 346 -10.13 -5.66 -33.67
CA CYS A 346 -11.22 -5.16 -32.84
C CYS A 346 -12.48 -6.04 -32.98
N SER A 347 -13.28 -6.16 -31.92
CA SER A 347 -14.54 -6.94 -31.94
C SER A 347 -15.59 -6.40 -32.92
N ASP A 348 -15.50 -5.13 -33.30
CA ASP A 348 -16.38 -4.51 -34.29
C ASP A 348 -16.05 -4.92 -35.73
N GLY A 349 -14.93 -5.64 -35.94
CA GLY A 349 -14.47 -6.10 -37.25
C GLY A 349 -14.12 -5.00 -38.26
N THR A 350 -14.04 -3.74 -37.83
CA THR A 350 -13.87 -2.58 -38.73
C THR A 350 -12.83 -1.57 -38.22
N SER A 351 -12.69 -1.41 -36.90
CA SER A 351 -11.71 -0.50 -36.30
C SER A 351 -10.28 -1.04 -36.44
N THR A 352 -9.39 -0.17 -36.88
CA THR A 352 -7.96 -0.46 -37.10
C THR A 352 -7.05 0.06 -35.99
N THR A 353 -7.59 0.76 -34.99
CA THR A 353 -6.83 1.26 -33.83
C THR A 353 -7.53 0.92 -32.51
N THR A 354 -6.75 0.79 -31.43
CA THR A 354 -7.24 0.55 -30.06
C THR A 354 -8.23 1.63 -29.59
N THR A 355 -7.93 2.89 -29.89
CA THR A 355 -8.74 4.05 -29.51
C THR A 355 -10.07 4.08 -30.27
N ALA A 356 -10.05 3.85 -31.59
CA ALA A 356 -11.28 3.79 -32.38
C ALA A 356 -12.16 2.61 -31.95
N CYS A 357 -11.52 1.47 -31.69
CA CYS A 357 -12.18 0.27 -31.19
C CYS A 357 -12.88 0.53 -29.85
N SER A 358 -12.18 1.16 -28.89
CA SER A 358 -12.74 1.49 -27.58
C SER A 358 -13.88 2.51 -27.67
N ALA A 359 -13.79 3.48 -28.60
CA ALA A 359 -14.85 4.46 -28.84
C ALA A 359 -16.13 3.84 -29.46
N ALA A 360 -15.98 2.74 -30.21
CA ALA A 360 -17.09 1.98 -30.79
C ALA A 360 -17.69 0.94 -29.83
N ASN A 361 -17.35 0.99 -28.53
CA ASN A 361 -17.63 -0.08 -27.55
C ASN A 361 -17.05 -1.45 -27.93
N GLY A 362 -16.06 -1.47 -28.83
CA GLY A 362 -15.32 -2.67 -29.19
C GLY A 362 -14.25 -3.01 -28.16
N THR A 363 -13.94 -4.30 -28.03
CA THR A 363 -12.75 -4.76 -27.31
C THR A 363 -11.62 -4.92 -28.32
N TRP A 364 -10.37 -4.65 -27.92
CA TRP A 364 -9.20 -4.80 -28.79
C TRP A 364 -8.39 -6.04 -28.38
N SER A 365 -8.01 -6.87 -29.36
CA SER A 365 -7.11 -8.00 -29.15
C SER A 365 -5.65 -7.53 -29.24
N ILE A 366 -4.92 -7.67 -28.14
CA ILE A 366 -3.47 -7.39 -28.09
C ILE A 366 -2.63 -8.44 -28.81
N SER A 367 -3.18 -9.63 -29.07
CA SER A 367 -2.53 -10.58 -29.97
C SER A 367 -2.85 -10.19 -31.41
N THR A 368 -2.08 -9.26 -31.95
CA THR A 368 -2.12 -8.90 -33.38
C THR A 368 -1.54 -9.99 -34.27
N ASN A 369 -0.90 -11.00 -33.67
CA ASN A 369 -0.16 -12.03 -34.37
C ASN A 369 -0.78 -13.43 -34.26
N ASN A 370 -1.61 -13.74 -33.24
CA ASN A 370 -2.23 -15.06 -33.08
C ASN A 370 -3.75 -14.96 -32.88
N ILE A 371 -4.48 -16.01 -33.30
CA ILE A 371 -5.91 -16.13 -32.98
C ILE A 371 -5.99 -16.10 -31.45
N PRO A 372 -6.82 -15.20 -30.87
CA PRO A 372 -6.94 -15.14 -29.43
C PRO A 372 -7.44 -16.50 -28.92
N ASN A 373 -6.57 -17.21 -28.21
CA ASN A 373 -6.93 -18.38 -27.42
C ASN A 373 -7.84 -17.86 -26.28
N PRO A 374 -9.02 -18.48 -26.01
CA PRO A 374 -9.96 -18.03 -24.97
C PRO A 374 -9.36 -17.90 -23.57
N SER A 375 -8.17 -18.47 -23.33
CA SER A 375 -7.43 -18.41 -22.08
C SER A 375 -6.47 -17.21 -21.93
N VAL A 376 -6.33 -16.33 -22.94
CA VAL A 376 -5.25 -15.30 -22.95
C VAL A 376 -5.74 -13.90 -23.33
N LEU A 377 -6.92 -13.49 -22.86
CA LEU A 377 -7.24 -12.05 -22.76
C LEU A 377 -6.67 -11.51 -21.44
N GLY A 378 -5.34 -11.44 -21.41
CA GLY A 378 -4.60 -10.77 -20.36
C GLY A 378 -4.76 -9.25 -20.50
N LEU A 379 -5.16 -8.56 -19.43
CA LEU A 379 -5.07 -7.12 -19.37
C LEU A 379 -3.75 -6.73 -18.71
N PRO A 380 -2.93 -5.89 -19.36
CA PRO A 380 -1.75 -5.33 -18.74
C PRO A 380 -2.15 -4.26 -17.72
N ILE A 381 -1.66 -4.41 -16.49
CA ILE A 381 -1.93 -3.52 -15.35
C ILE A 381 -0.64 -3.15 -14.64
N CYS A 382 -0.66 -2.00 -13.99
CA CYS A 382 0.48 -1.40 -13.30
C CYS A 382 0.06 -1.03 -11.89
N MET A 383 0.98 -1.11 -10.92
CA MET A 383 0.74 -0.66 -9.55
C MET A 383 1.58 0.56 -9.25
N LYS A 384 0.98 1.55 -8.58
CA LYS A 384 1.68 2.70 -8.00
C LYS A 384 1.45 2.72 -6.49
N VAL A 385 2.54 2.89 -5.74
CA VAL A 385 2.53 3.05 -4.28
C VAL A 385 2.88 4.49 -3.95
N PHE A 386 2.01 5.15 -3.22
CA PHE A 386 2.21 6.50 -2.71
C PHE A 386 2.61 6.43 -1.25
N TYR A 387 3.70 7.09 -0.89
CA TYR A 387 4.28 7.03 0.45
C TYR A 387 4.85 8.39 0.85
N ARG A 388 5.06 8.60 2.16
CA ARG A 388 5.71 9.82 2.66
C ARG A 388 7.22 9.69 2.52
N LYS A 389 7.85 10.70 1.93
CA LYS A 389 9.31 10.83 1.87
C LYS A 389 9.83 11.55 3.11
N ALA A 390 11.14 11.47 3.34
CA ALA A 390 11.77 12.13 4.48
C ALA A 390 11.70 13.66 4.44
N ASP A 391 11.50 14.25 3.25
CA ASP A 391 11.29 15.69 3.05
C ASP A 391 9.84 16.14 3.34
N SER A 392 9.03 15.30 4.01
CA SER A 392 7.62 15.57 4.31
C SER A 392 6.72 15.76 3.09
N THR A 393 7.15 15.33 1.90
CA THR A 393 6.32 15.29 0.69
C THR A 393 5.90 13.86 0.34
N ILE A 394 4.95 13.70 -0.58
CA ILE A 394 4.57 12.38 -1.08
C ILE A 394 5.50 11.96 -2.22
N GLY A 395 5.98 10.73 -2.17
CA GLY A 395 6.67 10.03 -3.24
C GLY A 395 5.75 9.00 -3.90
N MET A 396 6.12 8.59 -5.11
CA MET A 396 5.45 7.52 -5.85
C MET A 396 6.49 6.48 -6.27
N LEU A 397 6.18 5.22 -6.02
CA LEU A 397 6.87 4.06 -6.59
C LEU A 397 5.97 3.38 -7.60
N ILE A 398 6.53 2.90 -8.70
CA ILE A 398 5.84 2.28 -9.82
C ILE A 398 6.39 0.86 -9.98
N SER A 399 5.50 -0.12 -10.08
CA SER A 399 5.88 -1.52 -10.31
C SER A 399 6.50 -1.72 -11.69
N ASP A 400 7.42 -2.66 -11.78
CA ASP A 400 8.05 -3.10 -13.03
C ASP A 400 8.00 -4.63 -13.11
N GLY A 401 7.18 -5.13 -14.03
CA GLY A 401 6.91 -6.56 -14.20
C GLY A 401 8.07 -7.34 -14.79
N ASP A 402 8.96 -6.70 -15.55
CA ASP A 402 10.05 -7.35 -16.25
C ASP A 402 11.26 -6.43 -16.45
N ILE A 403 12.17 -6.46 -15.49
CA ILE A 403 13.38 -5.64 -15.50
C ILE A 403 14.37 -6.03 -16.61
N THR A 404 14.15 -7.15 -17.31
CA THR A 404 15.08 -7.65 -18.33
C THR A 404 14.99 -6.88 -19.65
N ASN A 405 13.92 -6.08 -19.83
CA ASN A 405 13.73 -5.25 -21.02
C ASN A 405 14.37 -3.85 -20.89
N ASP A 406 15.00 -3.53 -19.76
CA ASP A 406 15.81 -2.32 -19.60
C ASP A 406 17.04 -2.41 -20.52
N VAL A 407 17.08 -1.62 -21.60
CA VAL A 407 18.19 -1.62 -22.56
C VAL A 407 18.89 -0.27 -22.55
N ASP A 408 20.22 -0.27 -22.45
CA ASP A 408 21.09 0.90 -22.65
C ASP A 408 20.69 2.17 -21.86
N GLY A 409 20.23 1.98 -20.61
CA GLY A 409 19.83 3.08 -19.72
C GLY A 409 18.42 3.63 -19.99
N ASN A 410 17.68 3.05 -20.94
CA ASN A 410 16.26 3.31 -21.12
C ASN A 410 15.44 2.38 -20.23
N VAL A 411 14.92 2.91 -19.13
CA VAL A 411 14.12 2.16 -18.16
C VAL A 411 12.69 2.01 -18.68
N LEU A 412 12.25 0.78 -18.88
CA LEU A 412 10.90 0.45 -19.30
C LEU A 412 10.12 -0.10 -18.12
N PHE A 413 9.07 0.61 -17.70
CA PHE A 413 8.21 0.13 -16.62
C PHE A 413 7.17 -0.85 -17.18
N ASP A 414 7.47 -2.14 -17.08
CA ASP A 414 6.66 -3.18 -17.70
C ASP A 414 5.42 -3.54 -16.88
N PRO A 415 4.28 -3.83 -17.53
CA PRO A 415 3.05 -4.18 -16.85
C PRO A 415 3.02 -5.63 -16.37
N ASN A 416 2.24 -5.88 -15.32
CA ASN A 416 1.82 -7.22 -14.95
C ASN A 416 0.55 -7.61 -15.72
N ILE A 417 0.38 -8.90 -16.03
CA ILE A 417 -0.78 -9.37 -16.79
C ILE A 417 -1.81 -10.00 -15.86
N ILE A 418 -3.04 -9.49 -15.87
CA ILE A 418 -4.19 -10.12 -15.22
C ILE A 418 -5.10 -10.81 -16.22
N ILE A 419 -5.52 -12.05 -15.95
CA ILE A 419 -6.40 -12.79 -16.85
C ILE A 419 -7.86 -12.49 -16.48
N ALA A 420 -8.69 -12.06 -17.44
CA ALA A 420 -10.10 -11.73 -17.20
C ALA A 420 -11.05 -12.95 -17.26
N ASN A 421 -10.72 -14.05 -16.60
CA ASN A 421 -11.42 -15.35 -16.75
C ASN A 421 -12.45 -15.68 -15.65
N GLY A 422 -12.81 -14.75 -14.76
CA GLY A 422 -13.72 -15.07 -13.64
C GLY A 422 -13.04 -15.67 -12.41
N SER A 423 -11.81 -16.18 -12.55
CA SER A 423 -11.13 -16.88 -11.46
C SER A 423 -10.36 -15.90 -10.57
N PRO A 424 -10.38 -16.10 -9.23
CA PRO A 424 -9.53 -15.36 -8.31
C PRO A 424 -8.07 -15.50 -8.72
N GLN A 425 -7.34 -14.39 -8.80
CA GLN A 425 -5.93 -14.35 -9.14
C GLN A 425 -5.19 -13.47 -8.15
N THR A 426 -4.06 -13.97 -7.65
CA THR A 426 -3.12 -13.19 -6.85
C THR A 426 -1.97 -12.76 -7.75
N ILE A 427 -1.80 -11.45 -7.92
CA ILE A 427 -0.67 -10.87 -8.64
C ILE A 427 0.25 -10.24 -7.61
N ARG A 428 1.54 -10.52 -7.73
CA ARG A 428 2.58 -9.93 -6.88
C ARG A 428 3.34 -8.89 -7.70
N PHE A 429 3.16 -7.62 -7.36
CA PHE A 429 3.86 -6.52 -7.99
C PHE A 429 5.24 -6.36 -7.35
N THR A 430 6.29 -6.32 -8.15
CA THR A 430 7.70 -6.28 -7.72
C THR A 430 8.47 -5.16 -8.42
N ASN A 431 9.77 -5.05 -8.10
CA ASN A 431 10.74 -4.17 -8.76
C ASN A 431 10.32 -2.69 -8.79
N PHE A 432 9.79 -2.21 -7.67
CA PHE A 432 9.31 -0.84 -7.55
C PHE A 432 10.43 0.19 -7.73
N ARG A 433 10.21 1.17 -8.61
CA ARG A 433 11.10 2.31 -8.86
C ARG A 433 10.37 3.64 -8.76
N ASP A 434 11.08 4.71 -8.46
CA ASP A 434 10.56 6.06 -8.60
C ASP A 434 10.46 6.48 -10.08
N SER A 435 9.70 7.53 -10.38
CA SER A 435 9.49 7.99 -11.76
C SER A 435 10.77 8.46 -12.46
N ALA A 436 11.76 8.90 -11.68
CA ALA A 436 13.09 9.29 -12.18
C ALA A 436 14.07 8.11 -12.27
N SER A 437 13.66 6.91 -11.87
CA SER A 437 14.51 5.70 -11.83
C SER A 437 15.83 5.90 -11.08
N THR A 438 15.82 6.73 -10.04
CA THR A 438 16.97 6.94 -9.16
C THR A 438 17.19 5.75 -8.22
N ILE A 439 16.14 4.96 -7.99
CA ILE A 439 16.20 3.74 -7.19
C ILE A 439 16.75 2.59 -8.07
N ALA A 440 17.94 2.10 -7.71
CA ALA A 440 18.57 0.96 -8.36
C ALA A 440 17.78 -0.34 -8.12
N ILE A 441 17.74 -1.24 -9.10
CA ILE A 441 17.02 -2.53 -9.00
C ILE A 441 17.99 -3.72 -9.08
N PRO A 442 17.85 -4.74 -8.22
CA PRO A 442 16.89 -4.81 -7.12
C PRO A 442 17.31 -3.91 -5.94
N ALA A 443 16.42 -3.00 -5.52
CA ALA A 443 16.61 -2.23 -4.30
C ALA A 443 16.33 -3.15 -3.11
N THR A 444 17.38 -3.60 -2.42
CA THR A 444 17.27 -4.42 -1.22
C THR A 444 18.08 -3.81 -0.08
N PRO A 445 17.46 -3.31 0.99
CA PRO A 445 16.00 -3.21 1.20
C PRO A 445 15.37 -2.03 0.43
N LEU A 446 14.08 -2.13 0.09
CA LEU A 446 13.28 -1.01 -0.43
C LEU A 446 12.26 -0.62 0.64
N ASN A 447 12.61 0.40 1.41
CA ASN A 447 11.89 0.77 2.62
C ASN A 447 10.94 1.93 2.38
N ILE A 448 9.71 1.81 2.88
CA ILE A 448 8.76 2.92 3.04
C ILE A 448 8.39 3.09 4.51
N PRO A 449 8.04 4.30 4.97
CA PRO A 449 7.60 4.50 6.35
C PRO A 449 6.31 3.75 6.70
N ILE A 450 6.20 3.31 7.95
CA ILE A 450 4.92 2.88 8.53
C ILE A 450 3.92 4.03 8.44
N GLY A 451 2.65 3.71 8.30
CA GLY A 451 1.64 4.73 8.04
C GLY A 451 0.51 4.20 7.18
N SER A 452 -0.54 5.01 7.09
CA SER A 452 -1.47 4.93 5.97
C SER A 452 -0.74 5.43 4.72
N ASN A 453 -0.42 4.49 3.82
CA ASN A 453 0.09 4.75 2.48
C ASN A 453 -1.06 4.54 1.49
N ALA A 454 -0.88 4.85 0.20
CA ALA A 454 -1.94 4.65 -0.79
C ALA A 454 -1.46 3.83 -1.97
N ILE A 455 -2.37 3.04 -2.54
CA ILE A 455 -2.08 2.15 -3.66
C ILE A 455 -3.10 2.37 -4.75
N GLY A 456 -2.61 2.59 -5.97
CA GLY A 456 -3.43 2.64 -7.17
C GLY A 456 -3.02 1.54 -8.14
N ILE A 457 -4.01 0.90 -8.76
CA ILE A 457 -3.79 -0.02 -9.87
C ILE A 457 -4.33 0.65 -11.13
N TYR A 458 -3.53 0.62 -12.19
CA TYR A 458 -3.75 1.37 -13.42
C TYR A 458 -3.75 0.43 -14.61
N GLN A 459 -4.55 0.77 -15.61
CA GLN A 459 -4.54 0.10 -16.91
C GLN A 459 -3.32 0.58 -17.70
N TYR A 460 -2.57 -0.38 -18.26
CA TYR A 460 -1.45 -0.06 -19.14
C TYR A 460 -1.94 0.49 -20.49
N ASP A 461 -1.36 1.61 -20.92
CA ASP A 461 -1.77 2.37 -22.10
C ASP A 461 -1.03 1.99 -23.39
N GLY A 462 -0.08 1.05 -23.29
CA GLY A 462 0.76 0.62 -24.41
C GLY A 462 2.14 1.27 -24.45
N THR A 463 2.46 2.18 -23.51
CA THR A 463 3.76 2.87 -23.47
C THR A 463 4.60 2.48 -22.27
N SER A 464 4.19 2.84 -21.05
CA SER A 464 4.95 2.60 -19.82
C SER A 464 4.02 2.71 -18.61
N CYS A 465 4.21 1.86 -17.60
CA CYS A 465 3.46 1.97 -16.34
C CYS A 465 3.61 3.33 -15.65
N ASN A 466 4.70 4.07 -15.89
CA ASN A 466 4.89 5.42 -15.37
C ASN A 466 3.85 6.41 -15.93
N ALA A 467 3.65 6.40 -17.25
CA ALA A 467 2.76 7.33 -17.96
C ALA A 467 1.27 7.06 -17.73
N THR A 468 0.91 5.85 -17.30
CA THR A 468 -0.49 5.44 -17.14
C THR A 468 -1.21 6.23 -16.05
N THR A 469 -2.41 6.72 -16.37
CA THR A 469 -3.24 7.52 -15.43
C THR A 469 -4.64 6.93 -15.23
N THR A 470 -5.06 6.00 -16.08
CA THR A 470 -6.40 5.39 -16.01
C THR A 470 -6.41 4.28 -14.98
N PHE A 471 -7.27 4.39 -13.97
CA PHE A 471 -7.42 3.35 -12.94
C PHE A 471 -7.99 2.05 -13.49
N TYR A 472 -7.62 0.95 -12.84
CA TYR A 472 -8.13 -0.37 -13.10
C TYR A 472 -8.78 -0.97 -11.85
N PRO A 473 -10.04 -1.43 -11.89
CA PRO A 473 -11.00 -1.17 -12.96
C PRO A 473 -11.35 0.33 -13.02
N ALA A 474 -11.89 0.80 -14.15
CA ALA A 474 -12.22 2.21 -14.39
C ALA A 474 -13.24 2.81 -13.41
N GLU A 475 -13.87 1.98 -12.57
CA GLU A 475 -14.78 2.41 -11.50
C GLU A 475 -14.03 2.96 -10.27
N HIS A 476 -12.74 2.62 -10.10
CA HIS A 476 -11.91 3.26 -9.08
C HIS A 476 -11.54 4.67 -9.54
N LEU A 477 -11.88 5.67 -8.75
CA LEU A 477 -11.58 7.07 -9.05
C LEU A 477 -10.39 7.62 -8.26
N ASN A 478 -9.99 6.93 -7.19
CA ASN A 478 -8.90 7.35 -6.31
C ASN A 478 -8.09 6.12 -5.86
N PRO A 479 -6.80 6.31 -5.49
CA PRO A 479 -6.03 5.28 -4.81
C PRO A 479 -6.68 4.85 -3.49
N ILE A 480 -6.44 3.60 -3.09
CA ILE A 480 -6.95 3.04 -1.84
C ILE A 480 -5.89 3.22 -0.76
N GLN A 481 -6.28 3.72 0.41
CA GLN A 481 -5.39 3.79 1.57
C GLN A 481 -5.19 2.39 2.18
N VAL A 482 -3.93 2.06 2.44
CA VAL A 482 -3.49 0.79 3.01
C VAL A 482 -2.52 1.10 4.13
N ASP A 483 -2.77 0.53 5.31
CA ASP A 483 -1.92 0.69 6.46
C ASP A 483 -0.75 -0.30 6.42
N PHE A 484 0.45 0.23 6.61
CA PHE A 484 1.68 -0.54 6.71
C PHE A 484 2.19 -0.50 8.15
N HIS A 485 2.45 -1.68 8.71
CA HIS A 485 2.95 -1.85 10.06
C HIS A 485 4.34 -2.49 10.05
N SER A 486 5.22 -2.01 10.93
CA SER A 486 6.54 -2.61 11.14
C SER A 486 6.45 -4.01 11.70
N ASN A 487 7.44 -4.85 11.38
CA ASN A 487 7.55 -6.23 11.85
C ASN A 487 6.30 -7.12 11.57
N THR A 488 5.51 -6.76 10.56
CA THR A 488 4.37 -7.56 10.08
C THR A 488 4.60 -8.04 8.65
N THR A 489 3.86 -9.08 8.24
CA THR A 489 3.81 -9.46 6.82
C THR A 489 3.09 -8.37 6.04
N LEU A 490 3.59 -8.05 4.84
CA LEU A 490 2.94 -7.09 3.95
C LEU A 490 1.46 -7.47 3.73
N PRO A 491 0.56 -6.48 3.66
CA PRO A 491 -0.86 -6.73 3.48
C PRO A 491 -1.12 -7.40 2.12
N VAL A 492 -2.05 -8.36 2.11
CA VAL A 492 -2.66 -8.85 0.88
C VAL A 492 -3.89 -8.01 0.61
N ILE A 493 -3.86 -7.27 -0.49
CA ILE A 493 -4.93 -6.33 -0.84
C ILE A 493 -5.98 -7.09 -1.65
N ASN A 494 -7.24 -7.02 -1.26
CA ASN A 494 -8.34 -7.50 -2.11
C ASN A 494 -8.81 -6.32 -2.97
N TRP A 495 -8.71 -6.47 -4.28
CA TRP A 495 -8.96 -5.44 -5.27
C TRP A 495 -10.13 -5.78 -6.18
#